data_AF-A0AAI8MN52-F1
#
_entry.id   AF-A0AAI8MN52-F1
#
_cell.length_a   1.000
_cell.length_b   1.000
_cell.length_c   1.000
_cell.angle_alpha   90.00
_cell.angle_beta   90.00
_cell.angle_gamma   90.00
#
_symmetry.space_group_name_H-M   'P 1'
#
loop_
_entity.id
_entity.type
_entity.pdbx_description
1 polymer ?
#
loop_
_entity_poly.entity_id
_entity_poly.type
_entity_poly.pdbx_seq_one_letter_code
_entity_poly.pdbx_strand_id
1 'polypeptide(L)' 'MEENFCLEVTTICDANCIMCPRDEYPFRFKTMDWETYKLCVSRLKEHFRQTGGGGRP' A
#
# COMPACT_ATOMS: atom_id res chain seq x y z
N MET A 1 -3.15 19.37 -3.44
CA MET A 1 -3.69 18.05 -3.82
C MET A 1 -3.20 17.10 -2.74
N GLU A 2 -4.08 16.38 -2.06
CA GLU A 2 -3.69 15.46 -0.98
C GLU A 2 -3.20 14.16 -1.62
N GLU A 3 -1.92 13.84 -1.43
CA GLU A 3 -1.32 12.61 -1.93
C GLU A 3 -1.66 11.45 -0.99
N ASN A 4 -2.46 10.50 -1.49
CA ASN A 4 -2.82 9.29 -0.77
C ASN A 4 -1.98 8.12 -1.27
N PHE A 5 -1.31 7.42 -0.35
CA PHE A 5 -0.53 6.23 -0.65
C PHE A 5 -1.29 4.98 -0.24
N CYS A 6 -1.45 4.03 -1.17
CA CYS A 6 -2.01 2.70 -0.90
C CYS A 6 -0.90 1.66 -0.94
N LEU A 7 -0.76 0.87 0.12
CA LEU A 7 0.19 -0.24 0.20
C LEU A 7 -0.58 -1.56 0.17
N GLU A 8 -0.56 -2.25 -0.96
CA GLU A 8 -1.15 -3.58 -1.10
C GLU A 8 -0.23 -4.64 -0.46
N VAL A 9 -0.65 -5.19 0.68
CA VAL A 9 0.13 -6.18 1.45
C VAL A 9 -0.12 -7.61 0.93
N THR A 10 -1.28 -7.86 0.35
CA THR A 10 -1.63 -9.15 -0.24
C THR A 10 -2.60 -9.00 -1.41
N THR A 11 -2.50 -9.89 -2.39
CA THR A 11 -3.48 -10.05 -3.48
C THR A 11 -4.45 -11.21 -3.23
N ILE A 12 -4.34 -11.90 -2.09
CA ILE A 12 -5.22 -13.02 -1.73
C ILE A 12 -6.56 -12.46 -1.22
N CYS A 13 -7.65 -12.88 -1.86
CA CYS A 13 -9.00 -12.52 -1.48
C CYS A 13 -9.96 -13.65 -1.83
N ASP A 14 -10.76 -14.09 -0.86
CA ASP A 14 -11.73 -15.19 -1.03
C ASP A 14 -13.03 -14.75 -1.70
N ALA A 15 -13.25 -13.44 -1.85
CA ALA A 15 -14.43 -12.91 -2.51
C ALA A 15 -14.34 -13.09 -4.03
N ASN A 16 -15.42 -13.57 -4.65
CA ASN A 16 -15.54 -13.72 -6.10
C ASN A 16 -16.43 -12.62 -6.69
N CYS A 17 -15.92 -11.38 -6.71
CA CYS A 17 -16.67 -10.25 -7.22
C CYS A 17 -16.55 -10.13 -8.75
N ILE A 18 -17.67 -9.87 -9.43
CA ILE A 18 -17.74 -9.71 -10.89
C ILE A 18 -16.88 -8.53 -11.39
N MET A 19 -16.76 -7.46 -10.59
CA MET A 19 -16.04 -6.23 -10.94
C MET A 19 -14.63 -6.17 -10.31
N CYS A 20 -14.10 -7.27 -9.80
CA CYS A 20 -12.76 -7.25 -9.22
C CYS A 20 -11.72 -7.28 -10.35
N PRO A 21 -10.80 -6.29 -10.43
CA PRO A 21 -9.75 -6.28 -11.44
C PRO A 21 -8.68 -7.37 -11.21
N ARG A 22 -8.84 -8.25 -10.21
CA ARG A 22 -7.88 -9.31 -9.84
C ARG A 22 -7.44 -10.19 -11.01
N ASP A 23 -8.30 -10.36 -12.01
CA ASP A 23 -8.01 -11.17 -13.20
C ASP A 23 -7.03 -10.49 -14.16
N GLU A 24 -6.88 -9.16 -14.06
CA GLU A 24 -5.94 -8.34 -14.85
C GLU A 24 -4.53 -8.36 -14.25
N TYR A 25 -4.36 -8.82 -13.00
CA TYR A 25 -3.05 -8.85 -12.35
C TYR A 25 -2.24 -10.08 -12.79
N PRO A 26 -0.98 -9.89 -13.22
CA PRO A 26 -0.11 -10.99 -13.65
C PRO A 26 0.34 -11.90 -12.48
N PHE A 27 0.09 -11.50 -11.24
CA PHE A 27 0.55 -12.20 -10.05
C PHE A 27 -0.61 -12.52 -9.11
N ARG A 28 -1.20 -13.70 -9.30
CA ARG A 28 -2.22 -14.23 -8.41
C ARG A 28 -1.56 -14.76 -7.13
N PHE A 29 -2.09 -14.37 -5.97
CA PHE A 29 -1.69 -14.87 -4.64
C PHE A 29 -0.27 -14.53 -4.19
N LYS A 30 0.03 -13.23 -4.10
CA LYS A 30 1.26 -12.74 -3.45
C LYS A 30 0.93 -12.13 -2.10
N THR A 31 1.84 -12.33 -1.15
CA THR A 31 1.81 -11.68 0.17
C THR A 31 3.18 -11.10 0.43
N MET A 32 3.22 -9.85 0.87
CA MET A 32 4.43 -9.15 1.27
C MET A 32 4.97 -9.77 2.56
N ASP A 33 6.28 -10.01 2.63
CA ASP A 33 6.91 -10.49 3.85
C ASP A 33 6.97 -9.38 4.92
N TRP A 34 7.10 -9.80 6.17
CA TRP A 34 7.06 -8.90 7.32
C TRP A 34 8.19 -7.87 7.36
N GLU A 35 9.39 -8.23 6.91
CA GLU A 35 10.53 -7.31 6.91
C GLU A 35 10.35 -6.23 5.84
N THR A 36 9.89 -6.60 4.66
CA THR A 36 9.53 -5.65 3.59
C THR A 36 8.41 -4.72 4.02
N TYR A 37 7.35 -5.25 4.64
CA TYR A 37 6.25 -4.42 5.16
C TYR A 37 6.74 -3.35 6.13
N LYS A 38 7.55 -3.74 7.13
CA LYS A 38 8.12 -2.80 8.11
C LYS A 38 8.95 -1.71 7.42
N LEU A 39 9.76 -2.09 6.43
CA LEU A 39 10.57 -1.16 5.67
C LEU A 39 9.71 -0.15 4.90
N CYS A 40 8.68 -0.61 4.19
CA CYS A 40 7.73 0.24 3.46
C CYS A 40 7.03 1.24 4.38
N VAL A 41 6.50 0.77 5.51
CA VAL A 41 5.82 1.63 6.50
C VAL A 41 6.78 2.66 7.10
N SER A 42 8.02 2.26 7.42
CA SER A 42 9.02 3.19 7.93
C SER A 42 9.33 4.32 6.94
N ARG A 43 9.46 3.99 5.65
CA ARG A 43 9.73 4.96 4.59
C ARG A 43 8.54 5.89 4.33
N LEU A 44 7.32 5.36 4.32
CA LEU A 44 6.11 6.18 4.17
C LEU A 44 5.98 7.17 5.32
N LYS A 45 6.21 6.73 6.57
CA LYS A 45 6.21 7.63 7.74
C LYS A 45 7.24 8.74 7.63
N GLU A 46 8.46 8.42 7.17
CA GLU A 46 9.49 9.43 6.94
C GLU A 46 9.11 10.42 5.84
N HIS A 47 8.55 9.92 4.73
CA HIS A 47 8.07 10.76 3.63
C HIS A 47 7.02 11.77 4.12
N PHE A 48 5.98 11.31 4.84
CA PHE A 48 4.96 12.20 5.40
C PHE A 48 5.52 13.18 6.43
N ARG A 49 6.58 12.83 7.16
CA ARG A 49 7.26 13.78 8.05
C ARG A 49 7.95 14.90 7.27
N GLN A 50 8.54 14.58 6.11
CA GLN A 50 9.25 15.53 5.26
C GLN A 50 8.30 16.39 4.42
N THR A 51 7.21 15.80 3.90
CA THR A 51 6.22 16.50 3.06
C THR A 51 5.08 17.12 3.84
N GLY A 52 4.79 16.63 5.05
CA GLY A 52 3.79 17.16 5.98
C GLY A 52 4.28 18.28 6.91
N GLY A 53 5.51 18.77 6.74
CA GLY A 53 6.11 19.87 7.52
C GLY A 53 5.63 21.28 7.16
N GLY A 54 4.41 21.44 6.63
CA GLY A 54 3.80 22.73 6.27
C GLY A 54 2.74 23.23 7.26
N GLY A 55 2.62 22.61 8.45
CA GLY A 55 1.69 23.01 9.50
C GLY A 55 2.42 23.20 10.83
N ARG A 56 3.22 24.27 10.92
CA ARG A 56 3.65 24.83 12.21
C ARG A 56 2.46 25.57 12.85
N PRO A 57 2.17 25.41 14.15
CA PRO A 57 1.85 26.58 14.95
C PRO A 57 3.08 27.50 15.07
#